data_AF-A0A2V3W3H6-F1
#
_entry.id   AF-A0A2V3W3H6-F1
#
_cell.length_a   1.000
_cell.length_b   1.000
_cell.length_c   1.000
_cell.angle_alpha   90.00
_cell.angle_beta   90.00
_cell.angle_gamma   90.00
#
_symmetry.space_group_name_H-M   'P 1'
#
loop_
_entity.id
_entity.type
_entity.pdbx_description
1 polymer ?
#
loop_
_entity_poly.entity_id
_entity_poly.type
_entity_poly.pdbx_seq_one_letter_code
_entity_poly.pdbx_strand_id
1 'polypeptide(L)'
;MASSLIIGQYVPEESVVHKLDPRTKIVMIFAFVIFVFFANNGWSYLWLTAFSIGAALSTKIKLRYIARGLKPVWFLIVFTFLLHLFVTREGDVLFDIIGFPIYTGALIQGVQISMRFFLLILVTSMLTLTTTPIEITDAIETLLHPLKKVKFPVHELALMMSISLRFIPTLMQETEKISKAQASRGVDFRTGPLKERIQAVVPLLVPLFVSAFKRAEELAMAMEARGYKGGEGRSKLRELEVRARDYLAVVVFILMIVGLFLLRDM
;
A
#
# COMPACT_ATOMS: atom_id res chain seq x y z
N MET A 1 -13.78 12.37 -16.11
CA MET A 1 -13.58 12.81 -14.71
C MET A 1 -12.94 11.67 -13.92
N ALA A 2 -11.63 11.45 -14.11
CA ALA A 2 -10.91 10.38 -13.42
C ALA A 2 -9.56 10.92 -12.92
N SER A 3 -9.59 11.65 -11.80
CA SER A 3 -8.38 12.19 -11.18
C SER A 3 -8.54 12.49 -9.69
N SER A 4 -9.23 11.61 -8.95
CA SER A 4 -9.33 11.73 -7.48
C SER A 4 -8.95 10.47 -6.69
N LEU A 5 -8.51 9.40 -7.35
CA LEU A 5 -7.88 8.25 -6.69
C LEU A 5 -6.36 8.34 -6.86
N ILE A 6 -5.73 9.10 -5.96
CA ILE A 6 -4.27 9.26 -5.85
C ILE A 6 -3.66 8.19 -4.92
N ILE A 7 -4.50 7.35 -4.31
CA ILE A 7 -4.05 6.23 -3.48
C ILE A 7 -3.56 5.10 -4.41
N GLY A 8 -2.32 4.65 -4.20
CA GLY A 8 -1.75 3.51 -4.93
C GLY A 8 -1.14 3.85 -6.28
N GLN A 9 -0.89 5.12 -6.59
CA GLN A 9 -0.17 5.51 -7.80
C GLN A 9 1.32 5.70 -7.53
N TYR A 10 2.14 4.91 -8.22
CA TYR A 10 3.58 5.11 -8.30
C TYR A 10 3.88 6.51 -8.85
N VAL A 11 4.76 7.24 -8.17
CA VAL A 11 5.24 8.55 -8.63
C VAL A 11 6.64 8.35 -9.20
N PRO A 12 6.84 8.51 -10.53
CA PRO A 12 8.14 8.31 -11.13
C PRO A 12 9.09 9.44 -10.69
N GLU A 13 10.02 9.11 -9.80
CA GLU A 13 11.08 10.01 -9.34
C GLU A 13 12.43 9.26 -9.27
N GLU A 14 13.51 9.99 -9.51
CA GLU A 14 14.87 9.44 -9.48
C GLU A 14 15.48 9.62 -8.08
N SER A 15 15.31 8.62 -7.21
CA SER A 15 15.91 8.63 -5.86
C SER A 15 16.58 7.33 -5.47
N VAL A 16 17.42 7.39 -4.44
CA VAL A 16 18.11 6.20 -3.89
C VAL A 16 17.08 5.17 -3.43
N VAL A 17 16.00 5.63 -2.79
CA VAL A 17 14.92 4.77 -2.32
C VAL A 17 14.14 4.16 -3.49
N HIS A 18 13.87 4.88 -4.58
CA HIS A 18 13.20 4.29 -5.75
C HIS A 18 14.00 3.13 -6.35
N LYS A 19 15.35 3.26 -6.36
CA LYS A 19 16.28 2.27 -6.94
C LYS A 19 16.58 1.06 -6.06
N LEU A 20 16.08 1.01 -4.82
CA LEU A 20 16.23 -0.18 -3.98
C LEU A 20 15.42 -1.35 -4.53
N ASP A 21 15.90 -2.55 -4.29
CA ASP A 21 15.23 -3.79 -4.61
C ASP A 21 13.85 -3.83 -3.90
N PRO A 22 12.77 -4.06 -4.67
CA PRO A 22 11.42 -4.12 -4.13
C PRO A 22 11.23 -5.16 -3.01
N ARG A 23 11.96 -6.29 -3.03
CA ARG A 23 11.91 -7.32 -1.97
C ARG A 23 12.43 -6.76 -0.66
N THR A 24 13.57 -6.06 -0.70
CA THR A 24 14.17 -5.41 0.47
C THR A 24 13.21 -4.39 1.07
N LYS A 25 12.58 -3.55 0.24
CA LYS A 25 11.58 -2.58 0.71
C LYS A 25 10.41 -3.25 1.40
N ILE A 26 9.81 -4.28 0.79
CA ILE A 26 8.65 -4.97 1.35
C ILE A 26 9.00 -5.61 2.70
N VAL A 27 10.15 -6.29 2.79
CA VAL A 27 10.60 -6.92 4.04
C VAL A 27 10.86 -5.88 5.12
N MET A 28 11.55 -4.77 4.81
CA MET A 28 11.80 -3.69 5.77
C MET A 28 10.50 -3.04 6.26
N ILE A 29 9.55 -2.79 5.37
CA ILE A 29 8.27 -2.17 5.74
C ILE A 29 7.43 -3.12 6.57
N PHE A 30 7.37 -4.41 6.21
CA PHE A 30 6.66 -5.41 6.99
C PHE A 30 7.28 -5.56 8.40
N ALA A 31 8.61 -5.60 8.48
CA ALA A 31 9.32 -5.59 9.75
C ALA A 31 9.04 -4.30 10.54
N PHE A 32 9.05 -3.13 9.91
CA PHE A 32 8.75 -1.85 10.56
C PHE A 32 7.35 -1.85 11.17
N VAL A 33 6.35 -2.34 10.45
CA VAL A 33 4.96 -2.47 10.94
C VAL A 33 4.91 -3.31 12.22
N ILE A 34 5.70 -4.38 12.31
CA ILE A 34 5.78 -5.22 13.52
C ILE A 34 6.53 -4.49 14.64
N PHE A 35 7.72 -3.97 14.36
CA PHE A 35 8.60 -3.39 15.38
C PHE A 35 8.08 -2.09 15.98
N VAL A 36 7.28 -1.32 15.25
CA VAL A 36 6.61 -0.11 15.76
C VAL A 36 5.78 -0.38 17.03
N PHE A 37 5.23 -1.59 17.19
CA PHE A 37 4.46 -1.94 18.40
C PHE A 37 5.31 -2.12 19.65
N PHE A 38 6.63 -2.29 19.51
CA PHE A 38 7.55 -2.43 20.64
C PHE A 38 7.96 -1.07 21.24
N ALA A 39 7.60 0.04 20.59
CA ALA A 39 7.84 1.39 21.12
C ALA A 39 6.90 1.68 22.31
N ASN A 40 7.49 1.90 23.48
CA ASN A 40 6.82 2.24 24.75
C ASN A 40 7.06 3.69 25.21
N ASN A 41 8.20 4.29 24.83
CA ASN A 41 8.65 5.58 25.37
C ASN A 41 8.63 6.69 24.32
N GLY A 42 8.54 7.95 24.77
CA GLY A 42 8.59 9.12 23.88
C GLY A 42 9.86 9.16 23.02
N TRP A 43 11.01 8.76 23.58
CA TRP A 43 12.28 8.65 22.85
C TRP A 43 12.26 7.60 21.75
N SER A 44 11.62 6.44 22.00
CA SER A 44 11.44 5.40 20.98
C SER A 44 10.62 5.92 19.79
N TYR A 45 9.52 6.64 20.04
CA TYR A 45 8.73 7.25 18.97
C TYR A 45 9.48 8.36 18.23
N LEU A 46 10.27 9.18 18.94
CA LEU A 46 11.10 10.22 18.33
C LEU A 46 12.15 9.60 17.39
N TRP A 47 12.81 8.52 17.81
CA TRP A 47 13.76 7.77 17.00
C TRP A 47 13.13 7.20 15.72
N LEU A 48 11.98 6.51 15.85
CA LEU A 48 11.23 5.99 14.71
C LEU A 48 10.74 7.08 13.75
N THR A 49 10.37 8.25 14.30
CA THR A 49 9.95 9.41 13.52
C THR A 49 11.13 10.01 12.75
N ALA A 50 12.30 10.15 13.39
CA ALA A 50 13.51 10.63 12.74
C ALA A 50 13.92 9.71 11.58
N PHE A 51 13.90 8.39 11.78
CA PHE A 51 14.16 7.43 10.71
C PHE A 51 13.15 7.54 9.56
N SER A 52 11.84 7.53 9.87
CA SER A 52 10.79 7.60 8.85
C SER A 52 10.84 8.89 8.04
N ILE A 53 11.10 10.04 8.69
CA ILE A 53 11.27 11.33 8.02
C ILE A 53 12.54 11.33 7.17
N GLY A 54 13.66 10.82 7.69
CA GLY A 54 14.92 10.70 6.93
C GLY A 54 14.77 9.84 5.68
N ALA A 55 14.05 8.71 5.80
CA ALA A 55 13.71 7.85 4.68
C ALA A 55 12.79 8.58 3.68
N ALA A 56 11.77 9.30 4.16
CA ALA A 56 10.86 10.07 3.32
C ALA A 56 11.59 11.18 2.55
N LEU A 57 12.49 11.93 3.20
CA LEU A 57 13.32 12.95 2.55
C LEU A 57 14.25 12.35 1.50
N SER A 58 14.80 11.16 1.77
CA SER A 58 15.64 10.41 0.83
C SER A 58 14.88 9.99 -0.44
N THR A 59 13.55 9.95 -0.42
CA THR A 59 12.74 9.67 -1.62
C THR A 59 12.72 10.82 -2.61
N LYS A 60 13.05 12.05 -2.19
CA LYS A 60 12.88 13.30 -2.97
C LYS A 60 11.45 13.58 -3.45
N ILE A 61 10.45 12.87 -2.92
CA ILE A 61 9.05 13.09 -3.27
C ILE A 61 8.57 14.41 -2.65
N LYS A 62 7.84 15.22 -3.42
CA LYS A 62 7.26 16.47 -2.90
C LYS A 62 6.33 16.16 -1.73
N LEU A 63 6.48 16.90 -0.63
CA LEU A 63 5.71 16.70 0.61
C LEU A 63 4.18 16.71 0.39
N ARG A 64 3.71 17.39 -0.66
CA ARG A 64 2.30 17.40 -1.07
C ARG A 64 1.76 16.01 -1.43
N TYR A 65 2.56 15.10 -2.00
CA TYR A 65 2.10 13.74 -2.29
C TYR A 65 1.98 12.90 -1.02
N ILE A 66 2.95 13.02 -0.12
CA ILE A 66 2.91 12.38 1.21
C ILE A 66 1.69 12.88 1.99
N ALA A 67 1.47 14.20 2.05
CA ALA A 67 0.33 14.80 2.73
C ALA A 67 -1.03 14.34 2.15
N ARG A 68 -1.12 14.10 0.84
CA ARG A 68 -2.33 13.52 0.24
C ARG A 68 -2.59 12.08 0.70
N GLY A 69 -1.53 11.28 0.87
CA GLY A 69 -1.64 9.92 1.42
C GLY A 69 -2.12 9.92 2.88
N LEU A 70 -1.72 10.92 3.66
CA LEU A 70 -2.14 11.07 5.06
C LEU A 70 -3.55 11.68 5.22
N LYS A 71 -4.04 12.46 4.24
CA LYS A 71 -5.33 13.14 4.30
C LYS A 71 -6.53 12.26 4.70
N PRO A 72 -6.76 11.06 4.12
CA PRO A 72 -7.91 10.24 4.51
C PRO A 72 -7.81 9.70 5.95
N VAL A 73 -6.59 9.51 6.46
CA VAL A 73 -6.37 8.92 7.78
C VAL A 73 -6.19 9.98 8.87
N TRP A 74 -6.01 11.25 8.50
CA TRP A 74 -5.95 12.37 9.45
C TRP A 74 -7.17 12.39 10.38
N PHE A 75 -8.36 12.10 9.84
CA PHE A 75 -9.57 11.97 10.63
C PHE A 75 -9.43 10.89 11.71
N LEU A 76 -8.90 9.71 11.37
CA LEU A 76 -8.65 8.62 12.32
C LEU A 76 -7.64 9.02 13.41
N ILE A 77 -6.55 9.68 13.03
CA ILE A 77 -5.51 10.12 13.97
C ILE A 77 -6.08 11.12 14.98
N VAL A 78 -6.78 12.15 14.51
CA VAL A 78 -7.39 13.14 15.39
C VAL A 78 -8.50 12.50 16.24
N PHE A 79 -9.32 11.64 15.65
CA PHE A 79 -10.39 10.95 16.37
C PHE A 79 -9.83 10.06 17.48
N THR A 80 -8.80 9.26 17.20
CA THR A 80 -8.17 8.38 18.21
C THR A 80 -7.48 9.16 19.31
N PHE A 81 -6.85 10.30 18.99
CA PHE A 81 -6.29 11.23 19.98
C PHE A 81 -7.37 11.77 20.92
N LEU A 82 -8.46 12.30 20.36
CA LEU A 82 -9.58 12.84 21.14
C LEU A 82 -10.25 11.76 21.97
N LEU A 83 -10.43 10.55 21.43
CA LEU A 83 -10.99 9.42 22.17
C LEU A 83 -10.12 9.14 23.41
N HIS A 84 -8.80 9.03 23.26
CA HIS A 84 -7.91 8.82 24.41
C HIS A 84 -7.99 9.94 25.43
N LEU A 85 -8.13 11.19 24.99
CA LEU A 85 -8.29 12.34 25.87
C LEU A 85 -9.55 12.25 26.75
N PHE A 86 -10.66 11.74 26.21
CA PHE A 86 -11.94 11.64 26.94
C PHE A 86 -12.12 10.34 27.72
N VAL A 87 -11.58 9.22 27.23
CA VAL A 87 -11.85 7.89 27.78
C VAL A 87 -10.77 7.44 28.76
N THR A 88 -9.51 7.83 28.54
CA THR A 88 -8.39 7.37 29.38
C THR A 88 -8.37 8.15 30.68
N ARG A 89 -8.51 7.45 31.81
CA ARG A 89 -8.48 8.04 33.15
C ARG A 89 -7.34 7.45 33.97
N GLU A 90 -6.12 7.62 33.47
CA GLU A 90 -4.90 7.07 34.08
C GLU A 90 -3.90 8.18 34.41
N GLY A 91 -3.38 8.18 35.64
CA GLY A 91 -2.37 9.13 36.12
C GLY A 91 -2.94 10.32 36.89
N ASP A 92 -2.14 11.37 37.06
CA ASP A 92 -2.55 12.60 37.74
C ASP A 92 -3.36 13.52 36.81
N VAL A 93 -4.28 14.29 37.38
CA VAL A 93 -5.06 15.31 36.68
C VAL A 93 -4.15 16.50 36.37
N LEU A 94 -3.93 16.77 35.08
CA LEU A 94 -3.05 17.84 34.64
C LEU A 94 -3.81 19.17 34.51
N PHE A 95 -5.00 19.13 33.91
CA PHE A 95 -5.91 20.27 33.75
C PHE A 95 -7.36 19.80 33.77
N ASP A 96 -8.25 20.60 34.36
CA ASP A 96 -9.70 20.42 34.26
C ASP A 96 -10.26 21.45 33.29
N ILE A 97 -10.87 20.98 32.20
CA ILE A 97 -11.58 21.83 31.25
C ILE A 97 -13.07 21.55 31.41
N ILE A 98 -13.79 22.48 32.04
CA ILE A 98 -15.27 22.49 32.13
C ILE A 98 -15.82 21.14 32.68
N GLY A 99 -15.24 20.65 33.78
CA GLY A 99 -15.70 19.43 34.46
C GLY A 99 -15.21 18.13 33.83
N PHE A 100 -14.25 18.20 32.91
CA PHE A 100 -13.54 17.05 32.35
C PHE A 100 -12.07 17.09 32.78
N PRO A 101 -11.67 16.31 33.80
CA PRO A 101 -10.27 16.19 34.18
C PRO A 101 -9.50 15.45 33.09
N ILE A 102 -8.50 16.12 32.51
CA ILE A 102 -7.56 15.52 31.56
C ILE A 102 -6.40 14.92 32.35
N TYR A 103 -6.23 13.62 32.20
CA TYR A 103 -5.19 12.87 32.88
C TYR A 103 -3.88 12.88 32.08
N THR A 104 -2.75 12.83 32.78
CA THR A 104 -1.42 12.70 32.18
C THR A 104 -1.29 11.49 31.26
N GLY A 105 -1.80 10.33 31.67
CA GLY A 105 -1.82 9.11 30.87
C GLY A 105 -2.64 9.24 29.59
N ALA A 106 -3.73 10.03 29.63
CA ALA A 106 -4.57 10.29 28.45
C ALA A 106 -3.79 11.02 27.35
N LEU A 107 -2.98 12.02 27.72
CA LEU A 107 -2.15 12.77 26.78
C LEU A 107 -1.02 11.89 26.23
N ILE A 108 -0.31 11.16 27.08
CA ILE A 108 0.83 10.33 26.68
C ILE A 108 0.35 9.21 25.73
N GLN A 109 -0.65 8.43 26.13
CA GLN A 109 -1.17 7.33 25.29
C GLN A 109 -1.82 7.85 24.01
N GLY A 110 -2.57 8.95 24.10
CA GLY A 110 -3.17 9.60 22.95
C GLY A 110 -2.12 10.01 21.91
N VAL A 111 -1.03 10.68 22.34
CA VAL A 111 0.08 11.06 21.46
C VAL A 111 0.78 9.81 20.89
N GLN A 112 1.10 8.82 21.72
CA GLN A 112 1.82 7.62 21.30
C GLN A 112 1.04 6.82 20.24
N ILE A 113 -0.26 6.60 20.43
CA ILE A 113 -1.11 5.87 19.50
C ILE A 113 -1.32 6.67 18.21
N SER A 114 -1.51 7.98 18.32
CA SER A 114 -1.63 8.87 17.16
C SER A 114 -0.36 8.86 16.31
N MET A 115 0.80 8.94 16.96
CA MET A 115 2.11 8.84 16.30
C MET A 115 2.33 7.45 15.69
N ARG A 116 1.89 6.38 16.36
CA ARG A 116 1.94 5.02 15.82
C ARG A 116 1.20 4.91 14.49
N PHE A 117 -0.05 5.37 14.44
CA PHE A 117 -0.83 5.38 13.20
C PHE A 117 -0.13 6.22 12.12
N PHE A 118 0.29 7.43 12.47
CA PHE A 118 1.02 8.32 11.55
C PHE A 118 2.24 7.62 10.92
N LEU A 119 3.09 6.97 11.72
CA LEU A 119 4.29 6.28 11.24
C LEU A 119 3.95 5.09 10.33
N LEU A 120 2.96 4.28 10.70
CA LEU A 120 2.51 3.14 9.89
C LEU A 120 2.03 3.62 8.50
N ILE A 121 1.22 4.68 8.47
CA ILE A 121 0.70 5.24 7.21
C ILE A 121 1.82 5.86 6.38
N LEU A 122 2.72 6.62 7.02
CA LEU A 122 3.84 7.26 6.34
C LEU A 122 4.70 6.22 5.63
N VAL A 123 5.17 5.20 6.33
CA VAL A 123 6.06 4.17 5.78
C VAL A 123 5.35 3.30 4.74
N THR A 124 4.10 2.89 4.97
CA THR A 124 3.35 2.10 3.99
C THR A 124 3.00 2.91 2.73
N SER A 125 2.69 4.20 2.86
CA SER A 125 2.45 5.07 1.71
C SER A 125 3.70 5.22 0.84
N MET A 126 4.89 5.28 1.46
CA MET A 126 6.16 5.32 0.73
C MET A 126 6.35 4.10 -0.17
N LEU A 127 5.93 2.89 0.24
CA LEU A 127 6.00 1.70 -0.62
C LEU A 127 5.23 1.93 -1.92
N THR A 128 3.98 2.37 -1.79
CA THR A 128 3.07 2.57 -2.93
C THR A 128 3.49 3.71 -3.85
N LEU A 129 4.16 4.72 -3.30
CA LEU A 129 4.67 5.85 -4.09
C LEU A 129 5.99 5.51 -4.80
N THR A 130 6.85 4.69 -4.18
CA THR A 130 8.23 4.44 -4.65
C THR A 130 8.44 3.13 -5.40
N THR A 131 7.42 2.27 -5.46
CA THR A 131 7.51 0.93 -6.08
C THR A 131 6.29 0.68 -6.95
N THR A 132 6.52 0.24 -8.19
CA THR A 132 5.41 -0.02 -9.13
C THR A 132 4.62 -1.27 -8.73
N PRO A 133 3.33 -1.38 -9.09
CA PRO A 133 2.55 -2.59 -8.82
C PRO A 133 3.17 -3.87 -9.38
N ILE A 134 3.80 -3.79 -10.56
CA ILE A 134 4.47 -4.93 -11.20
C ILE A 134 5.71 -5.35 -10.39
N GLU A 135 6.50 -4.40 -9.88
CA GLU A 135 7.62 -4.69 -8.98
C GLU A 135 7.19 -5.32 -7.67
N ILE A 136 6.07 -4.88 -7.12
CA ILE A 136 5.49 -5.49 -5.92
C ILE A 136 5.11 -6.95 -6.21
N THR A 137 4.50 -7.25 -7.36
CA THR A 137 4.17 -8.63 -7.72
C THR A 137 5.40 -9.50 -7.94
N ASP A 138 6.43 -8.99 -8.61
CA ASP A 138 7.69 -9.72 -8.84
C ASP A 138 8.41 -10.02 -7.51
N ALA A 139 8.37 -9.07 -6.57
CA ALA A 139 8.93 -9.25 -5.25
C ALA A 139 8.14 -10.26 -4.40
N ILE A 140 6.81 -10.17 -4.40
CA ILE A 140 5.95 -11.12 -3.70
C ILE A 140 6.16 -12.54 -4.25
N GLU A 141 6.24 -12.72 -5.57
CA GLU A 141 6.55 -14.02 -6.17
C GLU A 141 7.86 -14.60 -5.60
N THR A 142 8.90 -13.77 -5.55
CA THR A 142 10.21 -14.20 -5.04
C THR A 142 10.18 -14.51 -3.55
N LEU A 143 9.48 -13.69 -2.76
CA LEU A 143 9.32 -13.90 -1.32
C LEU A 143 8.47 -15.14 -0.99
N LEU A 144 7.52 -15.49 -1.85
CA LEU A 144 6.68 -16.68 -1.70
C LEU A 144 7.33 -17.96 -2.26
N HIS A 145 8.47 -17.86 -2.96
CA HIS A 145 9.18 -19.01 -3.54
C HIS A 145 9.45 -20.16 -2.53
N PRO A 146 9.78 -19.93 -1.25
CA PRO A 146 9.95 -21.01 -0.27
C PRO A 146 8.70 -21.88 -0.08
N LEU A 147 7.50 -21.32 -0.29
CA LEU A 147 6.24 -22.07 -0.20
C LEU A 147 6.08 -23.09 -1.35
N LYS A 148 6.90 -23.02 -2.40
CA LYS A 148 6.94 -24.08 -3.42
C LYS A 148 7.25 -25.46 -2.81
N LYS A 149 8.00 -25.52 -1.71
CA LYS A 149 8.30 -26.77 -0.98
C LYS A 149 7.04 -27.44 -0.41
N VAL A 150 6.00 -26.67 -0.09
CA VAL A 150 4.71 -27.18 0.36
C VAL A 150 3.70 -27.32 -0.78
N LYS A 151 4.18 -27.40 -2.04
CA LYS A 151 3.37 -27.52 -3.27
C LYS A 151 2.44 -26.32 -3.52
N PHE A 152 2.80 -25.13 -3.01
CA PHE A 152 2.05 -23.92 -3.29
C PHE A 152 2.35 -23.38 -4.71
N PRO A 153 1.33 -23.02 -5.52
CA PRO A 153 1.49 -22.63 -6.93
C PRO A 153 1.94 -21.15 -7.07
N VAL A 154 3.17 -20.86 -6.63
CA VAL A 154 3.74 -19.50 -6.61
C VAL A 154 3.79 -18.88 -8.01
N HIS A 155 4.20 -19.66 -9.01
CA HIS A 155 4.40 -19.17 -10.38
C HIS A 155 3.06 -18.81 -11.04
N GLU A 156 2.06 -19.67 -10.86
CA GLU A 156 0.72 -19.49 -11.41
C GLU A 156 0.05 -18.26 -10.80
N LEU A 157 0.22 -18.04 -9.49
CA LEU A 157 -0.26 -16.83 -8.82
C LEU A 157 0.42 -15.57 -9.36
N ALA A 158 1.73 -15.60 -9.55
CA ALA A 158 2.47 -14.47 -10.12
C ALA A 158 2.05 -14.18 -11.56
N LEU A 159 1.85 -15.22 -12.37
CA LEU A 159 1.31 -15.09 -13.73
C LEU A 159 -0.08 -14.44 -13.72
N MET A 160 -1.01 -14.95 -12.91
CA MET A 160 -2.36 -14.40 -12.81
C MET A 160 -2.32 -12.93 -12.41
N MET A 161 -1.55 -12.58 -11.39
CA MET A 161 -1.37 -11.18 -10.95
C MET A 161 -0.79 -10.29 -12.05
N SER A 162 0.23 -10.77 -12.78
CA SER A 162 0.85 -10.02 -13.88
C SER A 162 -0.12 -9.76 -15.04
N ILE A 163 -0.91 -10.78 -15.41
CA ILE A 163 -1.97 -10.65 -16.43
C ILE A 163 -3.05 -9.68 -15.95
N SER A 164 -3.50 -9.81 -14.70
CA SER A 164 -4.52 -8.92 -14.12
C SER A 164 -4.04 -7.46 -14.13
N LEU A 165 -2.84 -7.18 -13.63
CA LEU A 165 -2.28 -5.82 -13.61
C LEU A 165 -2.16 -5.22 -15.02
N ARG A 166 -1.79 -6.04 -16.01
CA ARG A 166 -1.71 -5.61 -17.41
C ARG A 166 -3.09 -5.33 -18.02
N PHE A 167 -4.12 -6.11 -17.65
CA PHE A 167 -5.46 -5.95 -18.20
C PHE A 167 -6.31 -4.90 -17.50
N ILE A 168 -5.98 -4.48 -16.27
CA ILE A 168 -6.71 -3.40 -15.57
C ILE A 168 -6.85 -2.14 -16.45
N PRO A 169 -5.76 -1.54 -17.01
CA PRO A 169 -5.89 -0.36 -17.86
C PRO A 169 -6.76 -0.59 -19.09
N THR A 170 -6.61 -1.75 -19.74
CA THR A 170 -7.40 -2.10 -20.93
C THR A 170 -8.89 -2.25 -20.61
N LEU A 171 -9.23 -2.92 -19.50
CA LEU A 171 -10.62 -3.08 -19.05
C LEU A 171 -11.23 -1.74 -18.63
N MET A 172 -10.46 -0.83 -18.04
CA MET A 172 -10.92 0.54 -17.74
C MET A 172 -11.25 1.32 -19.02
N GLN A 173 -10.41 1.23 -20.05
CA GLN A 173 -10.68 1.86 -21.35
C GLN A 173 -11.91 1.28 -22.04
N GLU A 174 -12.06 -0.05 -22.00
CA GLU A 174 -13.24 -0.73 -22.55
C GLU A 174 -14.51 -0.32 -21.80
N THR A 175 -14.44 -0.24 -20.47
CA THR A 175 -15.55 0.21 -19.61
C THR A 175 -15.97 1.64 -19.97
N GLU A 176 -15.01 2.55 -20.16
CA GLU A 176 -15.30 3.93 -20.57
C GLU A 176 -15.95 3.99 -21.96
N LYS A 177 -15.48 3.16 -22.90
CA LYS A 177 -16.05 3.06 -24.25
C LYS A 177 -17.48 2.53 -24.23
N ILE A 178 -17.73 1.43 -23.51
CA ILE A 178 -19.06 0.83 -23.35
C ILE A 178 -20.00 1.80 -22.64
N SER A 179 -19.53 2.45 -21.57
CA SER A 179 -20.31 3.43 -20.82
C SER A 179 -20.77 4.59 -21.71
N LYS A 180 -19.86 5.17 -22.51
CA LYS A 180 -20.20 6.24 -23.47
C LYS A 180 -21.19 5.76 -24.53
N ALA A 181 -21.01 4.55 -25.07
CA ALA A 181 -21.92 3.99 -26.07
C ALA A 181 -23.34 3.75 -25.52
N GLN A 182 -23.46 3.25 -24.29
CA GLN A 182 -24.76 3.06 -23.64
C GLN A 182 -25.40 4.40 -23.25
N ALA A 183 -24.61 5.38 -22.83
CA ALA A 183 -25.11 6.74 -22.59
C ALA A 183 -25.68 7.37 -23.88
N SER A 184 -25.04 7.16 -25.04
CA SER A 184 -25.59 7.58 -26.33
C SER A 184 -26.87 6.85 -26.72
N ARG A 185 -27.15 5.68 -26.15
CA ARG A 185 -28.39 4.91 -26.31
C ARG A 185 -29.45 5.26 -25.25
N GLY A 186 -29.22 6.29 -24.45
CA GLY A 186 -30.19 6.80 -23.47
C GLY A 186 -30.10 6.15 -22.08
N VAL A 187 -29.07 5.34 -21.79
CA VAL A 187 -28.86 4.79 -20.44
C VAL A 187 -28.26 5.87 -19.55
N ASP A 188 -28.99 6.28 -18.51
CA ASP A 188 -28.47 7.16 -17.46
C ASP A 188 -27.94 6.35 -16.27
N PHE A 189 -26.65 6.50 -16.00
CA PHE A 189 -25.95 5.81 -14.90
C PHE A 189 -25.94 6.60 -13.58
N ARG A 190 -26.30 7.90 -13.60
CA ARG A 190 -26.06 8.84 -12.49
C ARG A 190 -27.33 9.35 -11.85
N THR A 191 -28.45 9.41 -12.58
CA THR A 191 -29.73 9.91 -12.06
C THR A 191 -30.69 8.76 -11.72
N GLY A 192 -31.87 9.09 -11.18
CA GLY A 192 -32.89 8.11 -10.82
C GLY A 192 -32.71 7.40 -9.46
N PRO A 193 -33.73 6.64 -9.03
CA PRO A 193 -33.72 5.81 -7.82
C PRO A 193 -32.69 4.67 -7.92
N LEU A 194 -32.24 4.17 -6.76
CA LEU A 194 -31.18 3.15 -6.66
C LEU A 194 -31.45 1.90 -7.53
N LYS A 195 -32.72 1.48 -7.62
CA LYS A 195 -33.15 0.33 -8.43
C LYS A 195 -32.85 0.51 -9.92
N GLU A 196 -33.15 1.69 -10.46
CA GLU A 196 -32.90 2.01 -11.87
C GLU A 196 -31.40 2.10 -12.17
N ARG A 197 -30.61 2.65 -11.22
CA ARG A 197 -29.14 2.67 -11.36
C ARG A 197 -28.53 1.28 -11.38
N ILE A 198 -29.03 0.35 -10.55
CA ILE A 198 -28.56 -1.04 -10.56
C ILE A 198 -28.89 -1.71 -11.90
N GLN A 199 -30.10 -1.48 -12.43
CA GLN A 199 -30.50 -2.00 -13.74
C GLN A 199 -29.66 -1.40 -14.88
N ALA A 200 -29.28 -0.12 -14.79
CA ALA A 200 -28.42 0.56 -15.75
C ALA A 200 -26.99 -0.02 -15.80
N VAL A 201 -26.52 -0.72 -14.77
CA VAL A 201 -25.19 -1.36 -14.75
C VAL A 201 -25.16 -2.65 -15.59
N VAL A 202 -26.29 -3.35 -15.75
CA VAL A 202 -26.34 -4.63 -16.48
C VAL A 202 -25.90 -4.49 -17.96
N PRO A 203 -26.38 -3.50 -18.75
CA PRO A 203 -25.91 -3.24 -20.10
C PRO A 203 -24.42 -2.90 -20.24
N LEU A 204 -23.75 -2.55 -19.14
CA LEU A 204 -22.31 -2.32 -19.10
C LEU A 204 -21.55 -3.61 -18.72
N LEU A 205 -22.03 -4.35 -17.73
CA LEU A 205 -21.37 -5.56 -17.24
C LEU A 205 -21.37 -6.68 -18.30
N VAL A 206 -22.50 -6.96 -18.93
CA VAL A 206 -22.62 -8.10 -19.85
C VAL A 206 -21.61 -7.99 -21.02
N PRO A 207 -21.52 -6.86 -21.76
CA PRO A 207 -20.52 -6.72 -22.81
C PRO A 207 -19.07 -6.75 -22.30
N LEU A 208 -18.82 -6.20 -21.11
CA LEU A 208 -17.50 -6.21 -20.50
C LEU A 208 -17.04 -7.64 -20.19
N PHE A 209 -17.93 -8.49 -19.63
CA PHE A 209 -17.64 -9.90 -19.38
C PHE A 209 -17.35 -10.65 -20.67
N VAL A 210 -18.18 -10.51 -21.71
CA VAL A 210 -17.97 -11.16 -23.01
C VAL A 210 -16.61 -10.76 -23.60
N SER A 211 -16.27 -9.46 -23.56
CA SER A 211 -14.98 -8.96 -24.02
C SER A 211 -13.81 -9.54 -23.20
N ALA A 212 -13.95 -9.62 -21.88
CA ALA A 212 -12.92 -10.18 -21.00
C ALA A 212 -12.70 -11.68 -21.26
N PHE A 213 -13.76 -12.47 -21.44
CA PHE A 213 -13.65 -13.89 -21.79
C PHE A 213 -12.97 -14.10 -23.13
N LYS A 214 -13.37 -13.34 -24.15
CA LYS A 214 -12.73 -13.40 -25.46
C LYS A 214 -11.23 -13.10 -25.39
N ARG A 215 -10.85 -12.06 -24.65
CA ARG A 215 -9.43 -11.72 -24.43
C ARG A 215 -8.68 -12.81 -23.68
N ALA A 216 -9.32 -13.47 -22.71
CA ALA A 216 -8.70 -14.57 -21.98
C ALA A 216 -8.43 -15.77 -22.91
N GLU A 217 -9.39 -16.12 -23.78
CA GLU A 217 -9.24 -17.18 -24.77
C GLU A 217 -8.15 -16.85 -25.80
N GLU A 218 -8.16 -15.64 -26.36
CA GLU A 218 -7.13 -15.16 -27.28
C GLU A 218 -5.73 -15.18 -26.63
N LEU A 219 -5.64 -14.75 -25.36
CA LEU A 219 -4.37 -14.79 -24.62
C LEU A 219 -3.91 -16.22 -24.38
N ALA A 220 -4.79 -17.12 -23.97
CA ALA A 220 -4.47 -18.53 -23.73
C ALA A 220 -3.96 -19.21 -25.02
N MET A 221 -4.69 -19.04 -26.12
CA MET A 221 -4.28 -19.58 -27.43
C MET A 221 -2.94 -19.00 -27.89
N ALA A 222 -2.71 -17.70 -27.70
CA ALA A 222 -1.43 -17.07 -28.02
C ALA A 222 -0.27 -17.56 -27.13
N MET A 223 -0.55 -17.88 -25.86
CA MET A 223 0.43 -18.45 -24.94
C MET A 223 0.80 -19.88 -25.35
N GLU A 224 -0.18 -20.71 -25.68
CA GLU A 224 0.04 -22.08 -26.17
C GLU A 224 0.81 -22.09 -27.50
N ALA A 225 0.45 -21.22 -28.45
CA ALA A 225 1.15 -21.09 -29.74
C ALA A 225 2.62 -20.66 -29.57
N ARG A 226 2.94 -19.92 -28.50
CA ARG A 226 4.32 -19.57 -28.11
C ARG A 226 5.02 -20.65 -27.29
N GLY A 227 4.41 -21.82 -27.13
CA GLY A 227 4.98 -22.95 -26.40
C GLY A 227 4.96 -22.79 -24.88
N TYR A 228 4.03 -22.01 -24.32
CA TYR A 228 3.85 -21.93 -22.87
C TYR A 228 3.32 -23.26 -22.31
N LYS A 229 4.11 -23.93 -21.46
CA LYS A 229 3.78 -25.24 -20.86
C LYS A 229 3.75 -25.21 -19.31
N GLY A 230 3.54 -24.04 -18.70
CA GLY A 230 3.60 -23.86 -17.24
C GLY A 230 4.99 -23.43 -16.73
N GLY A 231 5.14 -23.35 -15.40
CA GLY A 231 6.24 -22.65 -14.73
C GLY A 231 7.56 -23.42 -14.53
N GLU A 232 7.57 -24.74 -14.71
CA GLU A 232 8.77 -25.54 -14.46
C GLU A 232 9.80 -25.39 -15.59
N GLY A 233 11.07 -25.21 -15.23
CA GLY A 233 12.18 -25.09 -16.19
C GLY A 233 12.23 -23.78 -16.98
N ARG A 234 11.43 -22.76 -16.61
CA ARG A 234 11.44 -21.44 -17.28
C ARG A 234 12.55 -20.52 -16.74
N SER A 235 13.17 -19.75 -17.62
CA SER A 235 14.00 -18.60 -17.26
C SER A 235 13.15 -17.33 -17.05
N LYS A 236 13.68 -16.37 -16.28
CA LYS A 236 13.05 -15.06 -16.08
C LYS A 236 13.81 -14.01 -16.87
N LEU A 237 13.08 -13.18 -17.61
CA LEU A 237 13.67 -12.04 -18.33
C LEU A 237 14.01 -10.89 -17.38
N ARG A 238 13.17 -10.67 -16.37
CA ARG A 238 13.37 -9.64 -15.35
C ARG A 238 13.82 -10.31 -14.07
N GLU A 239 15.11 -10.21 -13.78
CA GLU A 239 15.67 -10.68 -12.53
C GLU A 239 15.84 -9.50 -11.56
N LEU A 240 15.48 -9.75 -10.30
CA LEU A 240 15.69 -8.79 -9.23
C LEU A 240 17.10 -8.98 -8.68
N GLU A 241 17.94 -7.96 -8.81
CA GLU A 241 19.32 -7.95 -8.33
C GLU A 241 19.44 -7.14 -7.05
N VAL A 242 19.91 -7.78 -5.98
CA VAL A 242 20.29 -7.08 -4.76
C VAL A 242 21.64 -6.39 -4.99
N ARG A 243 21.70 -5.08 -4.82
CA ARG A 243 22.91 -4.27 -5.01
C ARG A 243 23.48 -3.81 -3.67
N ALA A 244 24.69 -3.26 -3.68
CA ALA A 244 25.34 -2.72 -2.48
C ALA A 244 24.48 -1.71 -1.69
N ARG A 245 23.61 -0.97 -2.39
CA ARG A 245 22.68 0.00 -1.79
C ARG A 245 21.60 -0.68 -0.95
N ASP A 246 21.18 -1.88 -1.32
CA ASP A 246 20.22 -2.67 -0.57
C ASP A 246 20.82 -3.17 0.73
N TYR A 247 22.06 -3.66 0.69
CA TYR A 247 22.78 -4.04 1.90
C TYR A 247 22.95 -2.84 2.84
N LEU A 248 23.32 -1.67 2.31
CA LEU A 248 23.40 -0.44 3.11
C LEU A 248 22.03 -0.08 3.73
N ALA A 249 20.94 -0.15 2.97
CA ALA A 249 19.60 0.12 3.48
C ALA A 249 19.20 -0.86 4.60
N VAL A 250 19.51 -2.15 4.44
CA VAL A 250 19.28 -3.17 5.47
C VAL A 250 20.10 -2.89 6.73
N VAL A 251 21.38 -2.53 6.60
CA VAL A 251 22.23 -2.18 7.75
C VAL A 251 21.66 -0.98 8.50
N VAL A 252 21.28 0.09 7.80
CA VAL A 252 20.66 1.28 8.41
C VAL A 252 19.34 0.91 9.10
N PHE A 253 18.55 0.01 8.50
CA PHE A 253 17.31 -0.47 9.11
C PHE A 253 17.54 -1.33 10.36
N ILE A 254 18.54 -2.20 10.35
CA ILE A 254 18.94 -2.97 11.54
C ILE A 254 19.41 -2.05 12.66
N LEU A 255 20.22 -1.03 12.35
CA LEU A 255 20.63 -0.01 13.32
C LEU A 255 19.42 0.73 13.92
N MET A 256 18.40 1.03 13.09
CA MET A 256 17.16 1.60 13.59
C MET A 256 16.45 0.66 14.59
N ILE A 257 16.36 -0.64 14.30
CA ILE A 257 15.76 -1.64 15.19
C ILE A 257 16.55 -1.76 16.50
N VAL A 258 17.87 -1.86 16.43
CA VAL A 258 18.73 -1.94 17.62
C VAL A 258 18.57 -0.67 18.47
N GLY A 259 18.57 0.50 17.85
CA GLY A 259 18.33 1.78 18.53
C GLY A 259 16.95 1.84 19.19
N LEU A 260 15.91 1.27 18.56
CA LEU A 260 14.58 1.15 19.17
C LEU A 260 14.63 0.32 20.45
N PHE A 261 15.26 -0.84 20.44
CA PHE A 261 15.34 -1.69 21.64
C PHE A 261 16.18 -1.04 22.75
N LEU A 262 17.29 -0.38 22.43
CA LEU A 262 18.09 0.33 23.42
C LEU A 262 17.31 1.50 24.07
N LEU A 263 16.54 2.25 23.28
CA LEU A 263 15.72 3.37 23.78
C LEU A 263 14.38 2.92 24.39
N ARG A 264 14.04 1.64 24.28
CA ARG A 264 12.86 1.06 24.92
C ARG A 264 13.12 0.80 26.40
N ASP A 265 14.36 0.45 26.74
CA ASP A 265 14.79 0.07 28.09
C ASP A 265 15.27 1.28 28.92
N MET A 266 15.40 2.47 28.30
CA MET A 266 15.69 3.76 28.95
C MET A 266 14.42 4.51 29.31
#